data_AF-A0A101SWQ1-F1
#
_entry.id   AF-A0A101SWQ1-F1
#
_cell.length_a   1.000
_cell.length_b   1.000
_cell.length_c   1.000
_cell.angle_alpha   90.00
_cell.angle_beta   90.00
_cell.angle_gamma   90.00
#
_symmetry.space_group_name_H-M   'P 1'
#
loop_
_entity.id
_entity.type
_entity.pdbx_description
1 polymer ?
#
loop_
_entity_poly.entity_id
_entity_poly.type
_entity_poly.pdbx_seq_one_letter_code
_entity_poly.pdbx_strand_id
1 'polypeptide(L)'
;MNRRLRKNLALIAVGVVAAAVAKELRKPSEARTWTGTVLGVPYDFRLPTPEKIVREYWDPDSDALLTPHAFGVGYGVNLARVVRELSRRRPGR
;
A
#
# COMPACT_ATOMS: atom_id res chain seq x y z
N MET A 1 -19.85 -7.56 -12.17
CA MET A 1 -18.92 -6.41 -12.22
C MET A 1 -18.66 -5.97 -13.66
N ASN A 2 -19.07 -4.75 -14.02
CA ASN A 2 -19.10 -4.24 -15.40
C ASN A 2 -17.70 -4.06 -15.99
N ARG A 3 -17.49 -4.47 -17.25
CA ARG A 3 -16.19 -4.36 -17.95
C ARG A 3 -15.69 -2.91 -18.04
N ARG A 4 -16.61 -1.95 -18.19
CA ARG A 4 -16.32 -0.51 -18.20
C ARG A 4 -15.77 -0.02 -16.85
N LEU A 5 -16.36 -0.47 -15.75
CA LEU A 5 -15.90 -0.11 -14.40
C LEU A 5 -14.47 -0.59 -14.14
N ARG A 6 -14.16 -1.85 -14.48
CA ARG A 6 -12.80 -2.39 -14.34
C ARG A 6 -11.78 -1.61 -15.15
N LYS A 7 -12.11 -1.24 -16.39
CA LYS A 7 -11.24 -0.43 -17.25
C LYS A 7 -10.98 0.95 -16.62
N ASN A 8 -12.01 1.62 -16.12
CA ASN A 8 -11.86 2.94 -15.51
C ASN A 8 -11.00 2.89 -14.24
N LEU A 9 -11.19 1.86 -13.40
CA LEU A 9 -10.35 1.65 -12.21
C LEU A 9 -8.88 1.41 -12.57
N ALA A 10 -8.62 0.60 -13.60
CA ALA A 10 -7.27 0.38 -14.09
C ALA A 10 -6.62 1.67 -14.61
N LEU A 11 -7.37 2.49 -15.35
CA LEU A 11 -6.88 3.79 -15.83
C LEU A 11 -6.56 4.75 -14.68
N ILE A 12 -7.40 4.79 -13.65
CA ILE A 12 -7.14 5.58 -12.44
C ILE A 12 -5.86 5.09 -11.76
N ALA A 13 -5.70 3.78 -11.55
CA ALA A 13 -4.51 3.22 -10.92
C ALA A 13 -3.22 3.58 -11.69
N VAL A 14 -3.23 3.42 -13.01
CA VAL A 14 -2.11 3.82 -13.88
C VAL A 14 -1.84 5.32 -13.76
N GLY A 15 -2.89 6.15 -13.73
CA GLY A 15 -2.76 7.60 -13.54
C GLY A 15 -2.09 7.98 -12.22
N VAL A 16 -2.46 7.31 -11.11
CA VAL A 16 -1.83 7.55 -9.80
C VAL A 16 -0.35 7.17 -9.80
N VAL A 17 -0.01 6.02 -10.38
CA VAL A 17 1.40 5.59 -10.52
C VAL A 17 2.20 6.58 -11.36
N ALA A 18 1.67 6.98 -12.52
CA ALA A 18 2.31 7.95 -13.41
C ALA A 18 2.51 9.31 -12.71
N ALA A 19 1.52 9.77 -11.95
CA ALA A 19 1.62 11.00 -11.17
C ALA A 19 2.70 10.92 -10.08
N ALA A 20 2.82 9.77 -9.39
CA ALA A 20 3.85 9.55 -8.37
C ALA A 20 5.26 9.57 -8.98
N VAL A 21 5.47 8.91 -10.12
CA VAL A 21 6.75 8.92 -10.83
C VAL A 21 7.07 10.32 -11.35
N ALA A 22 6.11 11.00 -11.99
CA ALA A 22 6.30 12.36 -12.49
C ALA A 22 6.64 13.35 -11.36
N LYS A 23 6.03 13.20 -10.17
CA LYS A 23 6.33 14.00 -8.98
C LYS A 23 7.80 13.86 -8.56
N GLU A 24 8.37 12.66 -8.60
CA GLU A 24 9.78 12.44 -8.27
C GLU A 24 10.72 12.93 -9.38
N LEU A 25 10.38 12.70 -10.65
CA LEU A 25 11.22 13.15 -11.78
C LEU A 25 11.33 14.67 -11.90
N ARG A 26 10.29 15.42 -11.48
CA ARG A 26 10.29 16.89 -11.42
C ARG A 26 11.25 17.46 -10.36
N LYS A 27 11.66 16.66 -9.36
CA LYS A 27 12.65 17.10 -8.38
C LYS A 27 14.06 16.97 -8.98
N PRO A 28 15.01 17.85 -8.58
CA PRO A 28 16.43 17.61 -8.86
C PRO A 28 16.84 16.25 -8.29
N SER A 29 17.78 15.57 -8.93
CA SER A 29 18.16 14.18 -8.62
C SER A 29 18.48 13.95 -7.15
N GLU A 30 19.11 14.92 -6.50
CA GLU A 30 19.50 14.90 -5.09
C GLU A 30 18.31 14.97 -4.11
N ALA A 31 17.19 15.55 -4.54
CA ALA A 31 15.97 15.70 -3.73
C ALA A 31 14.93 14.59 -3.96
N ARG A 32 15.24 13.59 -4.81
CA ARG A 32 14.33 12.47 -5.11
C ARG A 32 14.35 11.48 -3.96
N THR A 33 13.20 11.33 -3.31
CA THR A 33 13.03 10.41 -2.18
C THR A 33 12.46 9.07 -2.62
N TRP A 34 11.79 9.03 -3.78
CA TRP A 34 11.10 7.84 -4.30
C TRP A 34 10.06 7.26 -3.32
N THR A 35 9.61 8.06 -2.36
CA THR A 35 8.59 7.72 -1.37
C THR A 35 7.78 8.95 -1.02
N GLY A 36 6.51 8.75 -0.67
CA GLY A 36 5.60 9.81 -0.24
C GLY A 36 4.14 9.44 -0.44
N THR A 37 3.31 10.44 -0.73
CA THR A 37 1.86 10.27 -0.96
C THR A 37 1.42 11.04 -2.20
N VAL A 38 0.48 10.47 -2.96
CA VAL A 38 -0.23 11.10 -4.09
C VAL A 38 -1.74 10.94 -3.86
N LEU A 39 -2.48 12.05 -3.82
CA LEU A 39 -3.93 12.06 -3.59
C LEU A 39 -4.37 11.25 -2.34
N GLY A 40 -3.57 11.29 -1.27
CA GLY A 40 -3.81 10.51 -0.05
C GLY A 40 -3.37 9.04 -0.12
N VAL A 41 -2.91 8.56 -1.27
CA VAL A 41 -2.41 7.19 -1.46
C VAL A 41 -0.89 7.14 -1.29
N PRO A 42 -0.35 6.34 -0.36
CA PRO A 42 1.09 6.25 -0.14
C PRO A 42 1.78 5.52 -1.29
N TYR A 43 3.05 5.84 -1.52
CA TYR A 43 3.92 5.12 -2.44
C TYR A 43 5.33 4.99 -1.90
N ASP A 44 6.00 3.89 -2.27
CA ASP A 44 7.41 3.67 -2.02
C ASP A 44 8.01 2.86 -3.19
N PHE A 45 8.92 3.47 -3.94
CA PHE A 45 9.61 2.84 -5.07
C PHE A 45 11.06 2.49 -4.73
N ARG A 46 11.44 2.52 -3.45
CA ARG A 46 12.75 2.04 -2.99
C ARG A 46 12.73 0.53 -2.86
N LEU A 47 13.87 -0.12 -3.11
CA LEU A 47 13.97 -1.57 -2.97
C LEU A 47 13.53 -1.98 -1.54
N PRO A 48 12.48 -2.81 -1.40
CA PRO A 48 11.98 -3.17 -0.09
C PRO A 48 12.94 -4.14 0.59
N THR A 49 13.02 -4.07 1.92
CA THR A 49 13.67 -5.14 2.70
C THR A 49 12.71 -6.30 2.89
N PRO A 50 13.19 -7.55 3.03
CA PRO A 50 12.33 -8.69 3.30
C PRO A 50 11.43 -8.50 4.53
N GLU A 51 11.96 -7.85 5.58
CA GLU A 51 11.23 -7.57 6.80
C GLU A 51 10.05 -6.63 6.55
N LYS A 52 10.23 -5.63 5.68
CA LYS A 52 9.16 -4.69 5.31
C LYS A 52 8.04 -5.39 4.56
N ILE A 53 8.38 -6.34 3.67
CA ILE A 53 7.39 -7.16 2.95
C ILE A 53 6.60 -8.02 3.93
N VAL A 54 7.27 -8.69 4.87
CA VAL A 54 6.58 -9.49 5.89
C VAL A 54 5.66 -8.63 6.74
N ARG A 55 6.13 -7.47 7.23
CA ARG A 55 5.33 -6.55 8.05
C ARG A 55 4.12 -5.96 7.32
N GLU A 56 4.20 -5.77 6.00
CA GLU A 56 3.05 -5.30 5.23
C GLU A 56 1.83 -6.21 5.41
N TYR A 57 2.05 -7.53 5.37
CA TYR A 57 1.00 -8.55 5.41
C TYR A 57 0.79 -9.16 6.80
N TRP A 58 1.84 -9.18 7.64
CA TRP A 58 1.83 -9.83 8.94
C TRP A 58 2.62 -9.00 9.97
N ASP A 59 1.95 -8.01 10.53
CA ASP A 59 2.45 -7.20 11.64
C ASP A 59 1.54 -7.39 12.86
N PRO A 60 1.89 -8.31 13.79
CA PRO A 60 1.06 -8.57 14.97
C PRO A 60 1.05 -7.39 15.95
N ASP A 61 2.09 -6.55 15.94
CA ASP A 61 2.28 -5.41 16.85
C ASP A 61 1.50 -4.18 16.37
N SER A 62 1.13 -4.13 15.09
CA SER A 62 0.31 -3.08 14.51
C SER A 62 -1.20 -3.28 14.78
N ASP A 63 -1.88 -2.18 15.10
CA ASP A 63 -3.35 -2.11 15.15
C ASP A 63 -3.98 -1.69 13.82
N ALA A 64 -3.16 -1.30 12.84
CA ALA A 64 -3.65 -0.91 11.52
C ALA A 64 -4.12 -2.14 10.72
N LEU A 65 -5.30 -2.03 10.11
CA LEU A 65 -5.80 -3.02 9.14
C LEU A 65 -5.15 -2.85 7.77
N LEU A 66 -4.88 -1.60 7.38
CA LEU A 66 -4.25 -1.25 6.12
C LEU A 66 -2.81 -0.81 6.38
N THR A 67 -1.88 -1.46 5.70
CA THR A 67 -0.45 -1.16 5.82
C THR A 67 0.05 -0.59 4.49
N PRO A 68 0.79 0.52 4.45
CA PRO A 68 1.38 1.00 3.20
C PRO A 68 2.23 -0.09 2.54
N HIS A 69 2.18 -0.19 1.21
CA HIS A 69 2.98 -1.18 0.49
C HIS A 69 4.47 -1.04 0.78
N ALA A 70 5.15 -2.17 0.97
CA ALA A 70 6.60 -2.24 1.08
C ALA A 70 7.26 -1.70 -0.18
N PHE A 71 6.67 -1.98 -1.35
CA PHE A 71 7.03 -1.47 -2.65
C PHE A 71 5.79 -1.24 -3.53
N GLY A 72 5.72 -0.12 -4.23
CA GLY A 72 4.62 0.27 -5.11
C GLY A 72 3.75 1.38 -4.55
N VAL A 73 2.48 1.40 -4.93
CA VAL A 73 1.51 2.46 -4.59
C VAL A 73 0.29 1.83 -3.93
N GLY A 74 -0.11 2.33 -2.75
CA GLY A 74 -1.30 1.89 -2.04
C GLY A 74 -1.02 1.14 -0.74
N TYR A 75 -1.96 0.27 -0.38
CA TYR A 75 -1.99 -0.43 0.89
C TYR A 75 -2.14 -1.94 0.70
N GLY A 76 -1.37 -2.71 1.46
CA GLY A 76 -1.65 -4.10 1.77
C GLY A 76 -2.64 -4.23 2.93
N VAL A 77 -3.00 -5.48 3.25
CA VAL A 77 -3.89 -5.83 4.36
C VAL A 77 -3.08 -6.57 5.42
N ASN A 78 -3.09 -6.06 6.66
CA ASN A 78 -2.46 -6.73 7.78
C ASN A 78 -3.32 -7.92 8.25
N LEU A 79 -2.95 -9.12 7.79
CA LEU A 79 -3.64 -10.37 8.11
C LEU A 79 -3.54 -10.73 9.59
N ALA A 80 -2.46 -10.33 10.28
CA ALA A 80 -2.32 -10.57 11.71
C ALA A 80 -3.44 -9.87 12.51
N ARG A 81 -3.80 -8.64 12.12
CA ARG A 81 -4.94 -7.91 12.71
C ARG A 81 -6.27 -8.60 12.43
N VAL A 82 -6.47 -9.08 11.20
CA VAL A 82 -7.68 -9.80 10.79
C VAL A 82 -7.87 -11.07 11.62
N VAL A 83 -6.83 -11.90 11.73
CA VAL A 83 -6.86 -13.14 12.53
C VAL A 83 -7.13 -12.82 14.01
N ARG A 84 -6.45 -11.82 14.58
CA ARG A 84 -6.67 -11.37 15.97
C ARG A 84 -8.13 -10.97 16.22
N GLU A 85 -8.74 -10.26 15.28
CA GLU A 85 -10.15 -9.85 15.38
C GLU A 85 -11.10 -11.05 15.27
N LEU A 86 -10.87 -11.95 14.33
CA LEU A 86 -11.69 -13.15 14.16
C LEU A 86 -11.62 -14.06 15.38
N SER A 87 -10.44 -14.22 15.99
CA SER A 87 -10.28 -15.00 17.22
C SER A 87 -10.98 -14.37 18.42
N ARG A 88 -10.93 -13.03 18.56
CA ARG A 88 -11.69 -12.31 19.60
C ARG A 88 -13.21 -12.45 19.43
N ARG A 89 -13.68 -12.50 18.19
CA ARG A 89 -15.11 -12.59 17.85
C ARG A 89 -15.70 -13.98 17.95
N ARG A 90 -14.91 -15.04 18.22
CA ARG A 90 -15.43 -16.37 18.52
C ARG A 90 -15.75 -16.46 20.02
N PRO A 91 -17.02 -16.35 20.46
CA PRO A 91 -17.38 -16.63 21.84
C PRO A 91 -17.57 -18.15 21.94
N GLY A 92 -16.81 -18.80 22.81
CA GLY A 92 -16.99 -20.22 23.13
C GLY A 92 -15.89 -21.14 22.62
N ARG A 93 -14.87 -21.30 23.46
CA ARG A 93 -14.42 -22.63 23.87
C ARG A 93 -14.33 -22.64 25.39
#